data_AF-A0AAD2G8J4-F1
#
_entry.id   AF-A0AAD2G8J4-F1
#
_cell.length_a   1.000
_cell.length_b   1.000
_cell.length_c   1.000
_cell.angle_alpha   90.00
_cell.angle_beta   90.00
_cell.angle_gamma   90.00
#
_symmetry.space_group_name_H-M   'P 1'
#
loop_
_entity.id
_entity.type
_entity.pdbx_description
1 polymer ?
#
loop_
_entity_poly.entity_id
_entity_poly.type
_entity_poly.pdbx_seq_one_letter_code
_entity_poly.pdbx_strand_id
1 'polypeptide(L)'
;MLSSATHRVRTGFGDSERTFKPPSVIPFQGCGQGNGAGPPIWISVSSVLITMMEAMGYGFECLSALESQLVTAQCFCFVDDTNVIEAGNRVHHSGEAICASVQDAATLWAGGIRATGGAINPKKSFWWLIDFEWDSRTGKWKFRGKKAVAPNFELQIQGLSGATEPLRRLEPDDSERTLVVMLSPLENFEAHKAQMLAKLRIGQNSFDPTCFTNMMSSPSSGRPS
;
A
#
# COMPACT_ATOMS: atom_id res chain seq x y z
N MET A 1 28.97 -1.03 -10.74
CA MET A 1 29.16 -0.69 -9.31
C MET A 1 28.21 -1.42 -8.33
N LEU A 2 27.20 -2.18 -8.77
CA LEU A 2 26.47 -3.17 -7.93
C LEU A 2 26.74 -4.63 -8.30
N SER A 3 27.27 -4.89 -9.49
CA SER A 3 27.60 -6.24 -10.01
C SER A 3 28.75 -6.95 -9.30
N SER A 4 29.57 -6.23 -8.56
CA SER A 4 30.68 -6.76 -7.74
C SER A 4 30.49 -6.54 -6.24
N ALA A 5 29.33 -6.03 -5.81
CA ALA A 5 29.06 -5.73 -4.42
C ALA A 5 28.90 -7.02 -3.60
N THR A 6 29.52 -7.07 -2.42
CA THR A 6 29.35 -8.15 -1.44
C THR A 6 28.66 -7.55 -0.22
N HIS A 7 27.44 -8.00 0.07
CA HIS A 7 26.64 -7.49 1.19
C HIS A 7 26.68 -8.46 2.38
N ARG A 8 26.78 -7.90 3.59
CA ARG A 8 26.65 -8.61 4.87
C ARG A 8 25.59 -7.92 5.72
N VAL A 9 24.84 -8.71 6.48
CA VAL A 9 23.86 -8.18 7.43
C VAL A 9 24.58 -8.02 8.77
N ARG A 10 24.56 -6.80 9.33
CA ARG A 10 25.04 -6.53 10.68
C ARG A 10 23.88 -6.60 11.67
N THR A 11 24.05 -7.38 12.72
CA THR A 11 23.11 -7.49 13.85
C THR A 11 23.78 -7.04 15.15
N GLY A 12 23.05 -7.03 16.26
CA GLY A 12 23.63 -6.81 17.59
C GLY A 12 24.69 -7.84 18.00
N PHE A 13 24.78 -8.97 17.31
CA PHE A 13 25.77 -10.03 17.53
C PHE A 13 26.97 -9.96 16.57
N GLY A 14 27.05 -8.93 15.72
CA GLY A 14 28.11 -8.76 14.71
C GLY A 14 27.63 -8.98 13.28
N ASP A 15 28.58 -9.14 12.36
CA ASP A 15 28.34 -9.31 10.93
C ASP A 15 28.04 -10.78 10.58
N SER A 16 27.13 -10.99 9.62
CA SER A 16 26.84 -12.32 9.10
C SER A 16 28.06 -12.97 8.46
N GLU A 17 28.31 -14.25 8.78
CA GLU A 17 29.37 -15.05 8.14
C GLU A 17 29.11 -15.25 6.65
N ARG A 18 27.83 -15.45 6.30
CA ARG A 18 27.39 -15.57 4.91
C ARG A 18 27.31 -14.20 4.26
N THR A 19 27.69 -14.17 2.99
CA THR A 19 27.65 -12.97 2.16
C THR A 19 26.62 -13.13 1.05
N PHE A 20 25.93 -12.05 0.72
CA PHE A 20 25.08 -11.97 -0.44
C PHE A 20 25.85 -11.31 -1.59
N LYS A 21 25.80 -11.94 -2.77
CA LYS A 21 26.43 -11.47 -4.00
C LYS A 21 25.41 -11.55 -5.15
N PRO A 22 25.56 -10.72 -6.20
CA PRO A 22 24.72 -10.82 -7.38
C PRO A 22 24.74 -12.24 -7.98
N PRO A 23 23.56 -12.87 -8.20
CA PRO A 23 23.48 -14.21 -8.79
C PRO A 23 23.71 -14.19 -10.30
N SER A 24 23.80 -13.01 -10.92
CA SER A 24 24.01 -12.84 -12.36
C SER A 24 24.83 -11.58 -12.66
N VAL A 25 25.25 -11.45 -13.92
CA VAL A 25 25.94 -10.26 -14.44
C VAL A 25 25.04 -9.02 -14.52
N ILE A 26 23.72 -9.20 -14.46
CA ILE A 26 22.75 -8.10 -14.45
C ILE A 26 22.84 -7.42 -13.07
N PRO A 27 23.15 -6.11 -13.01
CA PRO A 27 23.23 -5.40 -11.74
C PRO A 27 21.87 -5.44 -11.02
N PHE A 28 21.90 -5.55 -9.69
CA PHE A 28 20.69 -5.35 -8.90
C PHE A 28 20.12 -3.95 -9.12
N GLN A 29 18.80 -3.89 -9.20
CA GLN A 29 18.05 -2.65 -9.17
C GLN A 29 17.50 -2.43 -7.75
N GLY A 30 17.46 -1.17 -7.32
CA GLY A 30 17.04 -0.77 -5.97
C GLY A 30 18.21 -0.52 -5.01
N CYS A 31 17.89 0.06 -3.85
CA CYS A 31 18.88 0.52 -2.86
C CYS A 31 19.33 -0.59 -1.89
N GLY A 32 18.68 -1.75 -1.88
CA GLY A 32 18.85 -2.80 -0.88
C GLY A 32 18.13 -2.51 0.45
N GLN A 33 17.72 -3.56 1.16
CA GLN A 33 17.08 -3.44 2.47
C GLN A 33 18.08 -2.94 3.51
N GLY A 34 17.62 -2.08 4.43
CA GLY A 34 18.46 -1.48 5.48
C GLY A 34 19.35 -0.32 4.99
N ASN A 35 19.23 0.08 3.73
CA ASN A 35 19.91 1.27 3.22
C ASN A 35 19.17 2.53 3.69
N GLY A 36 19.88 3.41 4.42
CA GLY A 36 19.33 4.69 4.90
C GLY A 36 18.88 5.64 3.77
N ALA A 37 19.35 5.43 2.53
CA ALA A 37 18.89 6.17 1.36
C ALA A 37 17.58 5.62 0.77
N GLY A 38 17.05 4.49 1.25
CA GLY A 38 15.80 3.90 0.75
C GLY A 38 14.61 4.86 0.79
N PRO A 39 14.28 5.44 1.96
CA PRO A 39 13.20 6.41 2.07
C PRO A 39 13.34 7.64 1.14
N PRO A 40 14.48 8.36 1.07
CA PRO A 40 14.59 9.50 0.16
C PRO A 40 14.57 9.11 -1.33
N ILE A 41 15.08 7.93 -1.70
CA ILE A 41 14.95 7.41 -3.07
C ILE A 41 13.48 7.16 -3.40
N TRP A 42 12.74 6.52 -2.49
CA TRP A 42 11.31 6.29 -2.69
C TRP A 42 10.54 7.61 -2.86
N ILE A 43 10.79 8.60 -2.00
CA ILE A 43 10.16 9.94 -2.11
C ILE A 43 10.46 10.56 -3.47
N SER A 44 11.72 10.54 -3.91
CA SER A 44 12.12 11.15 -5.18
C SER A 44 11.40 10.53 -6.38
N VAL A 45 11.22 9.20 -6.37
CA VAL A 45 10.49 8.49 -7.43
C VAL A 45 8.99 8.73 -7.33
N SER A 46 8.40 8.59 -6.14
CA SER A 46 6.96 8.73 -5.95
C SER A 46 6.47 10.15 -6.23
N SER A 47 7.25 11.19 -5.91
CA SER A 47 6.93 12.57 -6.27
C SER A 47 6.72 12.75 -7.77
N VAL A 48 7.59 12.18 -8.62
CA VAL A 48 7.45 12.25 -10.08
C VAL A 48 6.19 11.51 -10.55
N LEU A 49 5.90 10.34 -9.97
CA LEU A 49 4.70 9.57 -10.31
C LEU A 49 3.41 10.30 -9.91
N ILE A 50 3.41 10.95 -8.75
CA ILE A 50 2.27 11.76 -8.27
C ILE A 50 2.07 12.97 -9.18
N THR A 51 3.14 13.71 -9.52
CA THR A 51 3.06 14.84 -10.47
C THR A 51 2.59 14.40 -11.85
N MET A 52 2.93 13.19 -12.30
CA MET A 52 2.42 12.63 -13.55
C MET A 52 0.90 12.41 -13.49
N MET A 53 0.37 11.90 -12.37
CA MET A 53 -1.08 11.76 -12.17
C MET A 53 -1.79 13.12 -12.18
N GLU A 54 -1.22 14.09 -11.45
CA GLU A 54 -1.71 15.46 -11.39
C GLU A 54 -1.73 16.15 -12.76
N ALA A 55 -0.65 16.02 -13.53
CA ALA A 55 -0.54 16.60 -14.87
C ALA A 55 -1.58 16.03 -15.86
N MET A 56 -2.04 14.81 -15.64
CA MET A 56 -3.09 14.16 -16.42
C MET A 56 -4.50 14.44 -15.89
N GLY A 57 -4.62 15.19 -14.79
CA GLY A 57 -5.90 15.55 -14.17
C GLY A 57 -6.55 14.41 -13.39
N TYR A 58 -5.81 13.35 -13.05
CA TYR A 58 -6.32 12.26 -12.23
C TYR A 58 -6.18 12.59 -10.74
N GLY A 59 -7.09 12.04 -9.94
CA GLY A 59 -7.13 12.27 -8.50
C GLY A 59 -8.51 12.60 -7.98
N PHE A 60 -8.50 13.20 -6.80
CA PHE A 60 -9.66 13.75 -6.12
C PHE A 60 -9.48 15.25 -5.93
N GLU A 61 -10.55 16.00 -6.16
CA GLU A 61 -10.61 17.43 -5.89
C GLU A 61 -11.88 17.72 -5.10
N CYS A 62 -11.75 18.46 -3.99
CA CYS A 62 -12.89 18.89 -3.19
C CYS A 62 -12.66 20.27 -2.61
N LEU A 63 -13.69 21.12 -2.71
CA LEU A 63 -13.69 22.42 -2.04
C LEU A 63 -14.01 22.21 -0.55
N SER A 64 -13.02 22.44 0.32
CA SER A 64 -13.21 22.36 1.76
C SER A 64 -14.14 23.48 2.24
N ALA A 65 -15.24 23.09 2.89
CA ALA A 65 -16.18 24.02 3.50
C ALA A 65 -15.61 24.77 4.72
N LEU A 66 -14.51 24.26 5.31
CA LEU A 66 -13.89 24.87 6.50
C LEU A 66 -13.06 26.11 6.15
N GLU A 67 -12.32 26.06 5.04
CA GLU A 67 -11.35 27.11 4.67
C GLU A 67 -11.61 27.72 3.29
N SER A 68 -12.65 27.27 2.56
CA SER A 68 -12.89 27.62 1.15
C SER A 68 -11.68 27.35 0.24
N GLN A 69 -10.86 26.37 0.61
CA GLN A 69 -9.69 25.95 -0.16
C GLN A 69 -10.00 24.70 -0.96
N LEU A 70 -9.44 24.63 -2.16
CA LEU A 70 -9.44 23.40 -2.95
C LEU A 70 -8.42 22.43 -2.36
N VAL A 71 -8.90 21.26 -1.97
CA VAL A 71 -8.08 20.13 -1.52
C VAL A 71 -7.98 19.14 -2.67
N THR A 72 -6.75 18.83 -3.07
CA THR A 72 -6.46 17.85 -4.12
C THR A 72 -5.67 16.67 -3.55
N ALA A 73 -5.99 15.45 -3.99
CA ALA A 73 -5.26 14.26 -3.58
C ALA A 73 -5.24 13.20 -4.70
N GLN A 74 -4.03 12.81 -5.14
CA GLN A 74 -3.82 11.76 -6.15
C GLN A 74 -3.65 10.37 -5.50
N CYS A 75 -2.97 10.32 -4.35
CA CYS A 75 -2.75 9.09 -3.60
C CYS A 75 -2.67 9.32 -2.09
N PHE A 76 -2.85 8.25 -1.33
CA PHE A 76 -2.29 8.09 0.01
C PHE A 76 -1.18 7.06 -0.06
N CYS A 77 0.04 7.51 0.21
CA CYS A 77 1.24 6.74 -0.05
C CYS A 77 2.06 6.56 1.24
N PHE A 78 2.40 5.31 1.61
CA PHE A 78 3.38 4.98 2.64
C PHE A 78 4.31 3.89 2.10
N VAL A 79 5.46 4.31 1.55
CA VAL A 79 6.41 3.41 0.90
C VAL A 79 5.72 2.51 -0.14
N ASP A 80 5.78 1.19 0.00
CA ASP A 80 5.23 0.24 -0.96
C ASP A 80 3.69 0.10 -0.87
N ASP A 81 3.08 0.52 0.24
CA ASP A 81 1.64 0.57 0.40
C ASP A 81 1.12 1.92 -0.12
N THR A 82 0.51 1.90 -1.31
CA THR A 82 -0.03 3.09 -1.96
C THR A 82 -1.45 2.89 -2.44
N ASN A 83 -2.34 3.81 -2.05
CA ASN A 83 -3.72 3.88 -2.50
C ASN A 83 -3.86 5.04 -3.50
N VAL A 84 -4.13 4.74 -4.76
CA VAL A 84 -4.44 5.75 -5.79
C VAL A 84 -5.93 6.06 -5.76
N ILE A 85 -6.27 7.33 -5.98
CA ILE A 85 -7.65 7.82 -5.93
C ILE A 85 -8.00 8.39 -7.29
N GLU A 86 -9.23 8.13 -7.74
CA GLU A 86 -9.83 8.80 -8.88
C GLU A 86 -11.29 9.08 -8.55
N ALA A 87 -11.71 10.33 -8.69
CA ALA A 87 -13.06 10.77 -8.34
C ALA A 87 -13.70 11.58 -9.46
N GLY A 88 -15.03 11.49 -9.56
CA GLY A 88 -15.77 12.35 -10.48
C GLY A 88 -15.64 13.82 -10.09
N ASN A 89 -15.29 14.67 -11.07
CA ASN A 89 -15.23 16.12 -10.90
C ASN A 89 -16.60 16.83 -10.84
N ARG A 90 -17.69 16.06 -10.84
CA ARG A 90 -19.07 16.55 -10.79
C ARG A 90 -19.88 15.71 -9.83
N VAL A 91 -20.71 16.39 -9.03
CA VAL A 91 -21.59 15.76 -8.02
C VAL A 91 -22.61 14.75 -8.58
N HIS A 92 -22.84 14.76 -9.89
CA HIS A 92 -23.81 13.90 -10.57
C HIS A 92 -23.15 12.80 -11.42
N HIS A 93 -21.82 12.66 -11.37
CA HIS A 93 -21.17 11.49 -11.96
C HIS A 93 -21.50 10.26 -11.12
N SER A 94 -22.14 9.26 -11.72
CA SER A 94 -22.32 7.97 -11.10
C SER A 94 -21.01 7.18 -11.09
N GLY A 95 -20.94 6.12 -10.29
CA GLY A 95 -19.78 5.21 -10.28
C GLY A 95 -19.48 4.62 -11.67
N GLU A 96 -20.51 4.35 -12.49
CA GLU A 96 -20.32 3.88 -13.87
C GLU A 96 -19.67 4.94 -14.77
N ALA A 97 -20.02 6.21 -14.59
CA ALA A 97 -19.55 7.30 -15.43
C ALA A 97 -18.03 7.52 -15.30
N ILE A 98 -17.45 7.18 -14.15
CA ILE A 98 -16.02 7.36 -13.88
C ILE A 98 -15.18 6.11 -14.16
N CYS A 99 -15.79 4.96 -14.47
CA CYS A 99 -15.06 3.69 -14.67
C CYS A 99 -13.93 3.79 -15.71
N ALA A 100 -14.16 4.52 -16.80
CA ALA A 100 -13.12 4.76 -17.82
C ALA A 100 -11.94 5.56 -17.24
N SER A 101 -12.23 6.66 -16.53
CA SER A 101 -11.20 7.48 -15.86
C SER A 101 -10.42 6.68 -14.83
N VAL A 102 -11.12 5.84 -14.03
CA VAL A 102 -10.52 4.95 -13.04
C VAL A 102 -9.56 3.94 -13.71
N GLN A 103 -9.95 3.36 -14.86
CA GLN A 103 -9.09 2.47 -15.63
C GLN A 103 -7.85 3.19 -16.17
N ASP A 104 -8.02 4.40 -16.70
CA ASP A 104 -6.91 5.19 -17.26
C ASP A 104 -5.94 5.65 -16.17
N ALA A 105 -6.45 6.11 -15.03
CA ALA A 105 -5.66 6.47 -13.84
C ALA A 105 -4.84 5.28 -13.31
N ALA A 106 -5.48 4.10 -13.18
CA ALA A 106 -4.79 2.89 -12.73
C ALA A 106 -3.71 2.43 -13.73
N THR A 107 -4.00 2.56 -15.04
CA THR A 107 -3.05 2.22 -16.11
C THR A 107 -1.85 3.15 -16.10
N LEU A 108 -2.08 4.45 -15.96
CA LEU A 108 -1.03 5.46 -15.87
C LEU A 108 -0.13 5.20 -14.67
N TRP A 109 -0.72 4.99 -13.49
CA TRP A 109 0.05 4.69 -12.28
C TRP A 109 0.89 3.41 -12.43
N ALA A 110 0.29 2.31 -12.90
CA ALA A 110 0.99 1.06 -13.12
C ALA A 110 2.11 1.19 -14.16
N GLY A 111 1.87 1.94 -15.24
CA GLY A 111 2.87 2.25 -16.26
C GLY A 111 4.04 3.06 -15.71
N GLY A 112 3.76 4.08 -14.88
CA GLY A 112 4.77 4.89 -14.21
C GLY A 112 5.66 4.07 -13.28
N ILE A 113 5.05 3.22 -12.43
CA ILE A 113 5.79 2.29 -11.56
C ILE A 113 6.73 1.39 -12.38
N ARG A 114 6.25 0.86 -13.50
CA ARG A 114 7.06 0.02 -14.40
C ARG A 114 8.20 0.79 -15.05
N ALA A 115 7.95 2.01 -15.51
CA ALA A 115 8.96 2.88 -16.11
C ALA A 115 10.10 3.22 -15.14
N THR A 116 9.81 3.26 -13.83
CA THR A 116 10.81 3.49 -12.77
C THR A 116 11.46 2.21 -12.25
N GLY A 117 11.22 1.06 -12.89
CA GLY A 117 11.80 -0.24 -12.51
C GLY A 117 11.07 -0.97 -11.39
N GLY A 118 9.89 -0.50 -10.99
CA GLY A 118 9.00 -1.18 -10.05
C GLY A 118 8.02 -2.12 -10.74
N ALA A 119 7.23 -2.84 -9.94
CA ALA A 119 6.13 -3.66 -10.44
C ALA A 119 5.03 -3.77 -9.38
N ILE A 120 3.78 -3.70 -9.82
CA ILE A 120 2.61 -3.93 -8.96
C ILE A 120 2.26 -5.42 -9.02
N ASN A 121 1.91 -6.00 -7.87
CA ASN A 121 1.46 -7.39 -7.79
C ASN A 121 -0.07 -7.45 -7.70
N PRO A 122 -0.80 -7.79 -8.79
CA PRO A 122 -2.26 -7.80 -8.82
C PRO A 122 -2.88 -8.67 -7.73
N LYS A 123 -2.23 -9.75 -7.32
CA LYS A 123 -2.72 -10.66 -6.27
C LYS A 123 -2.74 -10.04 -4.87
N LYS A 124 -1.93 -9.01 -4.65
CA LYS A 124 -1.87 -8.25 -3.38
C LYS A 124 -2.62 -6.92 -3.45
N SER A 125 -3.04 -6.51 -4.65
CA SER A 125 -3.73 -5.25 -4.89
C SER A 125 -5.24 -5.50 -5.01
N PHE A 126 -6.02 -4.49 -4.64
CA PHE A 126 -7.47 -4.52 -4.65
C PHE A 126 -8.00 -3.10 -4.80
N TRP A 127 -9.30 -2.97 -5.03
CA TRP A 127 -9.93 -1.66 -5.18
C TRP A 127 -11.38 -1.68 -4.71
N TRP A 128 -11.88 -0.49 -4.36
CA TRP A 128 -13.29 -0.23 -4.09
C TRP A 128 -13.83 0.74 -5.14
N LEU A 129 -15.10 0.55 -5.52
CA LEU A 129 -15.86 1.60 -6.21
C LEU A 129 -16.81 2.20 -5.19
N ILE A 130 -16.61 3.47 -4.87
CA ILE A 130 -17.44 4.21 -3.92
C ILE A 130 -18.48 4.98 -4.71
N ASP A 131 -19.74 4.63 -4.52
CA ASP A 131 -20.88 5.36 -5.08
C ASP A 131 -22.08 5.27 -4.13
N PHE A 132 -22.93 6.28 -4.15
CA PHE A 132 -24.01 6.45 -3.18
C PHE A 132 -25.36 6.53 -3.86
N GLU A 133 -26.39 5.97 -3.21
CA GLU A 133 -27.78 6.17 -3.61
C GLU A 133 -28.63 6.61 -2.42
N TRP A 134 -29.61 7.48 -2.71
CA TRP A 134 -30.58 7.93 -1.71
C TRP A 134 -31.68 6.88 -1.57
N ASP A 135 -31.84 6.34 -0.36
CA ASP A 135 -32.99 5.50 -0.03
C ASP A 135 -34.14 6.36 0.50
N SER A 136 -35.12 6.62 -0.37
CA SER A 136 -36.30 7.42 -0.03
C SER A 136 -37.20 6.79 1.03
N ARG A 137 -37.11 5.47 1.25
CA ARG A 137 -37.90 4.79 2.29
C ARG A 137 -37.33 5.01 3.67
N THR A 138 -36.00 5.03 3.79
CA THR A 138 -35.31 5.20 5.08
C THR A 138 -34.85 6.63 5.32
N GLY A 139 -34.86 7.48 4.28
CA GLY A 139 -34.39 8.86 4.34
C GLY A 139 -32.89 8.96 4.56
N LYS A 140 -32.11 8.00 4.03
CA LYS A 140 -30.66 7.90 4.25
C LYS A 140 -29.92 7.62 2.95
N TRP A 141 -28.70 8.15 2.86
CA TRP A 141 -27.74 7.72 1.85
C TRP A 141 -27.17 6.35 2.22
N LYS A 142 -26.97 5.50 1.21
CA LYS A 142 -26.29 4.20 1.37
C LYS A 142 -25.33 3.98 0.20
N PHE A 143 -24.31 3.16 0.44
CA PHE A 143 -23.37 2.76 -0.61
C PHE A 143 -24.03 1.79 -1.59
N ARG A 144 -23.70 1.92 -2.87
CA ARG A 144 -24.05 0.95 -3.91
C ARG A 144 -23.01 -0.18 -3.89
N GLY A 145 -23.45 -1.41 -3.65
CA GLY A 145 -22.59 -2.60 -3.69
C GLY A 145 -22.22 -3.05 -5.12
N LYS A 146 -21.32 -4.03 -5.25
CA LYS A 146 -20.77 -4.48 -6.56
C LYS A 146 -21.85 -4.89 -7.56
N LYS A 147 -22.94 -5.51 -7.09
CA LYS A 147 -24.07 -5.91 -7.95
C LYS A 147 -24.87 -4.72 -8.49
N ALA A 148 -24.89 -3.61 -7.78
CA ALA A 148 -25.70 -2.45 -8.10
C ALA A 148 -24.97 -1.44 -9.00
N VAL A 149 -23.65 -1.26 -8.81
CA VAL A 149 -22.85 -0.28 -9.55
C VAL A 149 -21.74 -0.95 -10.37
N ALA A 150 -21.79 -0.74 -11.69
CA ALA A 150 -20.83 -1.29 -12.65
C ALA A 150 -20.49 -2.79 -12.43
N PRO A 151 -21.46 -3.72 -12.43
CA PRO A 151 -21.23 -5.12 -12.04
C PRO A 151 -20.28 -5.88 -12.98
N ASN A 152 -20.17 -5.44 -14.24
CA ASN A 152 -19.33 -6.07 -15.25
C ASN A 152 -18.00 -5.34 -15.46
N PHE A 153 -17.71 -4.29 -14.67
CA PHE A 153 -16.47 -3.56 -14.79
C PHE A 153 -15.38 -4.21 -13.93
N GLU A 154 -14.31 -4.62 -14.59
CA GLU A 154 -13.10 -5.15 -13.96
C GLU A 154 -11.95 -4.17 -14.21
N LEU A 155 -11.43 -3.60 -13.13
CA LEU A 155 -10.23 -2.79 -13.19
C LEU A 155 -9.03 -3.68 -13.48
N GLN A 156 -8.24 -3.35 -14.50
CA GLN A 156 -7.09 -4.17 -14.91
C GLN A 156 -5.80 -3.35 -14.91
N ILE A 157 -4.68 -4.00 -14.60
CA ILE A 157 -3.35 -3.39 -14.68
C ILE A 157 -2.35 -4.38 -15.30
N GLN A 158 -1.20 -3.90 -15.76
CA GLN A 158 -0.12 -4.81 -16.15
C GLN A 158 0.48 -5.48 -14.90
N GLY A 159 0.41 -6.81 -14.86
CA GLY A 159 1.01 -7.62 -13.81
C GLY A 159 2.51 -7.84 -14.00
N LEU A 160 3.05 -8.74 -13.18
CA LEU A 160 4.50 -9.00 -13.09
C LEU A 160 5.08 -9.58 -14.40
N SER A 161 4.27 -10.34 -15.15
CA SER A 161 4.66 -10.89 -16.45
C SER A 161 4.59 -9.87 -17.59
N GLY A 162 4.00 -8.69 -17.35
CA GLY A 162 3.63 -7.73 -18.40
C GLY A 162 2.26 -8.00 -19.04
N ALA A 163 1.61 -9.12 -18.74
CA ALA A 163 0.23 -9.34 -19.14
C ALA A 163 -0.72 -8.46 -18.33
N THR A 164 -1.84 -8.09 -18.93
CA THR A 164 -2.94 -7.41 -18.23
C THR A 164 -3.65 -8.40 -17.32
N GLU A 165 -3.80 -8.04 -16.04
CA GLU A 165 -4.42 -8.85 -15.00
C GLU A 165 -5.50 -8.02 -14.25
N PRO A 166 -6.65 -8.64 -13.89
CA PRO A 166 -7.69 -7.95 -13.15
C PRO A 166 -7.32 -7.76 -11.68
N LEU A 167 -7.74 -6.64 -11.10
CA LEU A 167 -7.67 -6.35 -9.68
C LEU A 167 -8.95 -6.80 -8.97
N ARG A 168 -8.78 -7.42 -7.81
CA ARG A 168 -9.90 -7.87 -6.97
C ARG A 168 -10.72 -6.69 -6.47
N ARG A 169 -11.98 -6.62 -6.87
CA ARG A 169 -12.95 -5.63 -6.38
C ARG A 169 -13.58 -6.08 -5.06
N LEU A 170 -13.51 -5.22 -4.05
CA LEU A 170 -14.11 -5.43 -2.74
C LEU A 170 -15.49 -4.77 -2.64
N GLU A 171 -16.39 -5.34 -1.83
CA GLU A 171 -17.62 -4.63 -1.44
C GLU A 171 -17.29 -3.44 -0.52
N PRO A 172 -18.18 -2.44 -0.41
CA PRO A 172 -17.98 -1.31 0.51
C PRO A 172 -17.81 -1.71 2.00
N ASP A 173 -18.33 -2.86 2.43
CA ASP A 173 -18.19 -3.42 3.78
C ASP A 173 -17.03 -4.42 3.92
N ASP A 174 -16.53 -4.97 2.81
CA ASP A 174 -15.35 -5.83 2.80
C ASP A 174 -14.13 -5.04 3.27
N SER A 175 -13.54 -5.53 4.38
CA SER A 175 -12.37 -4.91 4.98
C SER A 175 -11.09 -5.57 4.53
N GLU A 176 -10.09 -4.77 4.20
CA GLU A 176 -8.79 -5.26 3.78
C GLU A 176 -7.67 -4.58 4.56
N ARG A 177 -6.59 -5.32 4.79
CA ARG A 177 -5.49 -4.83 5.62
C ARG A 177 -4.64 -3.84 4.81
N THR A 178 -4.48 -2.64 5.34
CA THR A 178 -3.56 -1.61 4.83
C THR A 178 -2.80 -1.01 6.01
N LEU A 179 -1.46 -0.93 5.93
CA LEU A 179 -0.64 -0.30 6.97
C LEU A 179 -0.99 -0.71 8.41
N VAL A 180 -1.27 -2.01 8.61
CA VAL A 180 -1.66 -2.63 9.89
C VAL A 180 -3.13 -2.42 10.31
N VAL A 181 -3.87 -1.52 9.70
CA VAL A 181 -5.29 -1.26 9.99
C VAL A 181 -6.19 -2.03 9.00
N MET A 182 -7.39 -2.41 9.42
CA MET A 182 -8.41 -2.91 8.50
C MET A 182 -9.21 -1.71 8.01
N LEU A 183 -9.22 -1.48 6.69
CA LEU A 183 -10.00 -0.40 6.08
C LEU A 183 -11.13 -0.97 5.25
N SER A 184 -12.28 -0.30 5.31
CA SER A 184 -13.41 -0.46 4.39
C SER A 184 -14.14 0.88 4.26
N PRO A 185 -14.74 1.21 3.10
CA PRO A 185 -15.53 2.43 2.93
C PRO A 185 -16.68 2.60 3.93
N LEU A 186 -17.32 1.49 4.33
CA LEU A 186 -18.38 1.48 5.34
C LEU A 186 -17.88 1.39 6.79
N GLU A 187 -16.57 1.44 7.01
CA GLU A 187 -15.91 1.33 8.31
C GLU A 187 -16.32 0.08 9.12
N ASN A 188 -15.47 -0.95 9.11
CA ASN A 188 -15.74 -2.17 9.87
C ASN A 188 -14.84 -2.28 11.11
N PHE A 189 -15.27 -1.66 12.20
CA PHE A 189 -14.55 -1.70 13.48
C PHE A 189 -14.39 -3.11 14.04
N GLU A 190 -15.34 -4.01 13.79
CA GLU A 190 -15.27 -5.39 14.28
C GLU A 190 -14.18 -6.19 13.57
N ALA A 191 -14.00 -6.01 12.25
CA ALA A 191 -12.88 -6.61 11.53
C ALA A 191 -11.53 -6.17 12.10
N HIS A 192 -11.39 -4.88 12.41
CA HIS A 192 -10.17 -4.34 13.01
C HIS A 192 -9.95 -4.90 14.43
N LYS A 193 -10.99 -4.94 15.27
CA LYS A 193 -10.94 -5.50 16.62
C LYS A 193 -10.56 -6.97 16.61
N ALA A 194 -11.14 -7.77 15.70
CA ALA A 194 -10.79 -9.18 15.54
C ALA A 194 -9.32 -9.37 15.15
N GLN A 195 -8.81 -8.53 14.25
CA GLN A 195 -7.39 -8.52 13.87
C GLN A 195 -6.47 -8.20 15.05
N MET A 196 -6.83 -7.21 15.89
CA MET A 196 -6.08 -6.88 17.10
C MET A 196 -6.08 -8.05 18.12
N LEU A 197 -7.23 -8.67 18.34
CA LEU A 197 -7.35 -9.85 19.22
C LEU A 197 -6.51 -11.03 18.72
N ALA A 198 -6.48 -11.27 17.41
CA ALA A 198 -5.65 -12.32 16.82
C ALA A 198 -4.15 -12.05 17.04
N LYS A 199 -3.70 -10.79 16.88
CA LYS A 199 -2.31 -10.40 17.16
C LYS A 199 -1.93 -10.57 18.63
N LEU A 200 -2.82 -10.23 19.55
CA LEU A 200 -2.60 -10.44 20.99
C LEU A 200 -2.38 -11.91 21.32
N ARG A 201 -3.16 -12.81 20.72
CA ARG A 201 -3.01 -14.27 20.91
C ARG A 201 -1.68 -14.79 20.38
N ILE A 202 -1.24 -14.31 19.22
CA ILE A 202 0.08 -14.65 18.67
C ILE A 202 1.18 -14.15 19.62
N GLY A 203 1.08 -12.89 20.07
CA GLY A 203 2.01 -12.28 21.01
C GLY A 203 2.17 -13.08 22.29
N GLN A 204 1.06 -13.54 22.90
CA GLN A 204 1.06 -14.37 24.10
C GLN A 204 1.72 -15.75 23.87
N ASN A 205 1.49 -16.37 22.72
CA ASN A 205 2.07 -17.68 22.40
C ASN A 205 3.55 -17.59 21.97
N SER A 206 4.00 -16.43 21.50
CA SER A 206 5.40 -16.15 21.15
C SER A 206 6.23 -15.58 22.30
N PHE A 207 5.59 -15.28 23.44
CA PHE A 207 6.26 -14.71 24.59
C PHE A 207 7.00 -15.81 25.35
N ASP A 208 8.32 -15.92 25.12
CA ASP A 208 9.20 -16.75 25.94
C ASP A 208 9.75 -15.91 27.11
N PRO A 209 9.28 -16.11 28.35
CA PRO A 209 9.75 -15.35 29.51
C PRO A 209 11.22 -15.62 29.86
N THR A 210 11.85 -16.66 29.31
CA THR A 210 13.26 -17.00 29.59
C THR A 210 14.26 -16.10 28.86
N CYS A 211 13.83 -15.38 27.82
CA CYS A 211 14.70 -14.48 27.04
C CYS A 211 15.13 -13.23 27.85
N PHE A 212 14.35 -12.80 28.84
CA PHE A 212 14.67 -11.64 29.68
C PHE A 212 15.55 -11.98 30.89
N THR A 213 15.50 -13.23 31.38
CA THR A 213 16.28 -13.64 32.57
C THR A 213 17.78 -13.69 32.30
N ASN A 214 18.20 -13.94 31.07
CA ASN A 214 19.62 -13.97 30.68
C ASN A 214 20.26 -12.58 30.48
N MET A 215 19.48 -11.49 30.52
CA MET A 215 20.02 -10.11 30.45
C MET A 215 20.44 -9.56 31.81
N MET A 216 19.97 -10.15 32.92
CA MET A 216 20.29 -9.68 34.29
C MET A 216 21.41 -10.47 34.99
N SER A 217 21.93 -11.54 34.39
CA SER A 217 23.01 -12.35 34.93
C SER A 217 24.31 -12.17 34.13
N SER A 218 24.92 -10.99 34.23
CA SER A 218 26.33 -10.82 33.79
C SER A 218 27.26 -11.42 34.86
N PRO A 219 28.19 -12.36 34.54
CA PRO A 219 29.23 -12.76 35.47
C PRO A 219 30.31 -11.67 35.55
N SER A 220 30.73 -11.31 36.76
CA SER A 220 31.87 -10.44 37.00
C SER A 220 33.17 -11.10 36.51
N SER A 221 33.64 -10.70 35.33
CA SER A 221 34.96 -11.12 34.83
C SER A 221 36.07 -10.38 35.58
N GLY A 222 36.83 -11.13 36.39
CA GLY A 222 38.05 -10.65 37.03
C GLY A 222 39.13 -10.27 36.01
N ARG A 223 39.87 -9.20 36.30
CA ARG A 223 41.10 -8.81 35.58
C ARG A 223 42.23 -9.78 35.90
N PRO A 224 43.05 -10.20 34.91
CA PRO A 224 44.40 -10.64 35.19
C PRO A 224 45.36 -9.45 35.23
N SER A 225 46.32 -9.54 36.15
CA SER A 225 47.50 -8.70 36.36
C SER A 225 48.52 -8.81 35.22
#